data_AF-A0A821BMJ7-F1
#
_entry.id   AF-A0A821BMJ7-F1
#
_cell.length_a   1.000
_cell.length_b   1.000
_cell.length_c   1.000
_cell.angle_alpha   90.00
_cell.angle_beta   90.00
_cell.angle_gamma   90.00
#
_symmetry.space_group_name_H-M   'P 1'
#
loop_
_entity.id
_entity.type
_entity.pdbx_description
1 polymer ?
#
loop_
_entity_poly.entity_id
_entity_poly.type
_entity_poly.pdbx_seq_one_letter_code
_entity_poly.pdbx_strand_id
1 'polypeptide(L)'
;IRIPEFQSSPSRRRRSEHSSNTGFVQSAATDAIRETQIGIHEQRQSAIEQQINPNQENLVNETAEHRRIRLEKQKQRDQSNRSNETNEKRKIRLENQNQRTKSNRLHETSEERKIRLEDKNQRIKSNRLNETAEERQIRLKKAKELTQSGRMNETEEQRQIRLEKQRKRSQANRAKKLVEKSTSNKLNTQQQNSSNQLNATEPNASCDTQGMHDFTNNEDITKKNKTSISSLWPESISRNLKEDCLQKFLQKMSMAALSEATCAVCNVRTHTQKLKKLPVSKIPHIHLLKVPDALKDFIKTSQTSAVQYADEHIGISENESVIQMTRPTQSSL
;
A
#
# COMPACT_ATOMS: atom_id res chain seq x y z
N ILE A 1 34.22 55.86 55.32
CA ILE A 1 33.74 56.16 56.68
C ILE A 1 34.34 55.11 57.61
N ARG A 2 34.89 55.57 58.72
CA ARG A 2 35.82 54.87 59.63
C ARG A 2 35.07 54.44 60.89
N ILE A 3 35.51 53.31 61.48
CA ILE A 3 35.39 52.87 62.89
C ILE A 3 34.03 52.20 63.28
N PRO A 4 33.95 51.20 64.22
CA PRO A 4 34.99 50.45 64.96
C PRO A 4 34.92 48.91 64.95
N GLU A 5 36.07 48.34 65.29
CA GLU A 5 36.28 47.04 65.94
C GLU A 5 35.43 46.86 67.20
N PHE A 6 34.86 45.67 67.40
CA PHE A 6 34.44 45.22 68.72
C PHE A 6 35.36 44.10 69.20
N GLN A 7 35.89 44.33 70.40
CA GLN A 7 36.91 43.55 71.07
C GLN A 7 36.45 42.13 71.41
N SER A 8 37.38 41.20 71.28
CA SER A 8 37.34 39.86 71.84
C SER A 8 36.99 39.86 73.34
N SER A 9 36.15 38.92 73.73
CA SER A 9 36.07 38.41 75.10
C SER A 9 35.71 36.91 75.09
N PRO A 10 36.13 36.16 76.13
CA PRO A 10 36.99 35.01 75.92
C PRO A 10 36.25 33.69 75.75
N SER A 11 36.93 32.82 75.00
CA SER A 11 36.71 31.39 74.86
C SER A 11 36.31 30.72 76.19
N ARG A 12 35.01 30.49 76.41
CA ARG A 12 34.56 29.43 77.30
C ARG A 12 34.73 28.11 76.55
N ARG A 13 35.93 27.53 76.67
CA ARG A 13 36.11 26.07 76.60
C ARG A 13 35.23 25.44 77.68
N ARG A 14 33.96 25.16 77.38
CA ARG A 14 33.28 24.02 78.00
C ARG A 14 33.86 22.79 77.33
N ARG A 15 34.88 22.23 77.97
CA ARG A 15 35.30 20.85 77.78
C ARG A 15 34.09 20.00 78.17
N SER A 16 33.23 19.65 77.20
CA SER A 16 32.27 18.57 77.39
C SER A 16 33.07 17.27 77.25
N GLU A 17 33.72 16.87 78.33
CA GLU A 17 34.19 15.49 78.51
C GLU A 17 32.98 14.60 78.77
N HIS A 18 32.04 14.50 77.84
CA HIS A 18 30.90 13.60 77.96
C HIS A 18 30.74 12.81 76.66
N SER A 19 31.19 11.57 76.75
CA SER A 19 30.63 10.41 76.06
C SER A 19 30.99 10.20 74.59
N SER A 20 32.20 9.67 74.38
CA SER A 20 32.54 8.76 73.27
C SER A 20 31.65 7.50 73.21
N ASN A 21 30.67 7.36 74.11
CA ASN A 21 29.82 6.17 74.25
C ASN A 21 28.46 6.32 73.56
N THR A 22 28.08 7.50 73.05
CA THR A 22 26.79 7.71 72.37
C THR A 22 26.82 7.39 70.87
N GLY A 23 27.96 7.55 70.19
CA GLY A 23 28.11 7.18 68.77
C GLY A 23 28.18 5.67 68.53
N PHE A 24 28.80 4.92 69.45
CA PHE A 24 28.90 3.45 69.38
C PHE A 24 27.56 2.76 69.71
N VAL A 25 26.81 3.30 70.68
CA VAL A 25 25.47 2.79 71.03
C VAL A 25 24.44 3.11 69.95
N GLN A 26 24.54 4.27 69.29
CA GLN A 26 23.68 4.60 68.14
C GLN A 26 23.99 3.71 66.92
N SER A 27 25.26 3.42 66.62
CA SER A 27 25.60 2.50 65.50
C SER A 27 25.12 1.07 65.81
N ALA A 28 25.38 0.56 67.01
CA ALA A 28 24.93 -0.75 67.46
C ALA A 28 23.39 -0.89 67.44
N ALA A 29 22.67 0.16 67.84
CA ALA A 29 21.21 0.17 67.76
C ALA A 29 20.71 0.18 66.29
N THR A 30 21.35 0.91 65.39
CA THR A 30 21.00 0.89 63.95
C THR A 30 21.35 -0.41 63.26
N ASP A 31 22.45 -1.05 63.67
CA ASP A 31 22.87 -2.35 63.15
C ASP A 31 21.95 -3.47 63.66
N ALA A 32 21.53 -3.43 64.93
CA ALA A 32 20.51 -4.34 65.46
C ALA A 32 19.14 -4.18 64.77
N ILE A 33 18.74 -2.94 64.42
CA ILE A 33 17.52 -2.70 63.62
C ILE A 33 17.68 -3.24 62.20
N ARG A 34 18.87 -3.12 61.59
CA ARG A 34 19.15 -3.68 60.26
C ARG A 34 19.13 -5.21 60.27
N GLU A 35 19.78 -5.84 61.25
CA GLU A 35 19.82 -7.29 61.42
C GLU A 35 18.43 -7.88 61.67
N THR A 36 17.60 -7.22 62.48
CA THR A 36 16.21 -7.62 62.68
C THR A 36 15.37 -7.45 61.42
N GLN A 37 15.55 -6.38 60.64
CA GLN A 37 14.87 -6.22 59.34
C GLN A 37 15.30 -7.27 58.32
N ILE A 38 16.59 -7.63 58.28
CA ILE A 38 17.12 -8.71 57.45
C ILE A 38 16.50 -10.05 57.89
N GLY A 39 16.48 -10.35 59.19
CA GLY A 39 15.86 -11.56 59.73
C GLY A 39 14.36 -11.64 59.44
N ILE A 40 13.62 -10.53 59.53
CA ILE A 40 12.20 -10.47 59.16
C ILE A 40 12.02 -10.68 57.65
N HIS A 41 12.88 -10.10 56.83
CA HIS A 41 12.85 -10.31 55.38
C HIS A 41 13.13 -11.78 55.03
N GLU A 42 14.15 -12.40 55.63
CA GLU A 42 14.49 -13.81 55.43
C GLU A 42 13.38 -14.75 55.90
N GLN A 43 12.79 -14.50 57.07
CA GLN A 43 11.62 -15.25 57.55
C GLN A 43 10.45 -15.10 56.58
N ARG A 44 10.22 -13.91 56.03
CA ARG A 44 9.18 -13.68 55.02
C ARG A 44 9.48 -14.42 53.72
N GLN A 45 10.73 -14.43 53.26
CA GLN A 45 11.12 -15.18 52.06
C GLN A 45 10.92 -16.68 52.27
N SER A 46 11.38 -17.22 53.40
CA SER A 46 11.18 -18.63 53.74
C SER A 46 9.69 -19.00 53.83
N ALA A 47 8.86 -18.15 54.42
CA ALA A 47 7.41 -18.37 54.48
C ALA A 47 6.75 -18.33 53.08
N ILE A 48 7.20 -17.43 52.20
CA ILE A 48 6.73 -17.40 50.81
C ILE A 48 7.14 -18.68 50.08
N GLU A 49 8.38 -19.12 50.23
CA GLU A 49 8.92 -20.31 49.58
C GLU A 49 8.20 -21.60 50.04
N GLN A 50 7.92 -21.71 51.34
CA GLN A 50 7.10 -22.78 51.91
C GLN A 50 5.67 -22.82 51.37
N GLN A 51 5.13 -21.70 50.90
CA GLN A 51 3.82 -21.65 50.25
C GLN A 51 3.90 -21.89 48.74
N ILE A 52 4.97 -21.44 48.08
CA ILE A 52 5.15 -21.59 46.62
C ILE A 52 5.38 -23.05 46.24
N ASN A 53 6.25 -23.75 46.95
CA ASN A 53 6.65 -25.13 46.62
C ASN A 53 5.49 -26.13 46.58
N PRO A 54 4.64 -26.25 47.62
CA PRO A 54 3.49 -27.16 47.56
C PRO A 54 2.45 -26.74 46.52
N ASN A 55 2.30 -25.44 46.25
CA ASN A 55 1.43 -24.96 45.19
C ASN A 55 1.95 -25.33 43.79
N GLN A 56 3.27 -25.32 43.57
CA GLN A 56 3.88 -25.78 42.32
C GLN A 56 3.72 -27.30 42.15
N GLU A 57 3.98 -28.09 43.19
CA GLU A 57 3.80 -29.54 43.15
C GLU A 57 2.34 -29.93 42.85
N ASN A 58 1.38 -29.24 43.48
CA ASN A 58 -0.04 -29.44 43.20
C ASN A 58 -0.44 -29.05 41.76
N LEU A 59 0.23 -28.05 41.16
CA LEU A 59 0.02 -27.67 39.77
C LEU A 59 0.64 -28.67 38.78
N VAL A 60 1.77 -29.30 39.14
CA VAL A 60 2.44 -30.31 38.32
C VAL A 60 1.66 -31.63 38.34
N ASN A 61 1.14 -32.01 39.50
CA ASN A 61 0.36 -33.24 39.67
C ASN A 61 -1.14 -33.07 39.38
N GLU A 62 -1.54 -31.92 38.83
CA GLU A 62 -2.92 -31.60 38.51
C GLU A 62 -3.43 -32.47 37.34
N THR A 63 -4.60 -33.09 37.50
CA THR A 63 -5.25 -33.80 36.39
C THR A 63 -5.68 -32.81 35.30
N ALA A 64 -5.78 -33.27 34.05
CA ALA A 64 -6.21 -32.42 32.94
C ALA A 64 -7.58 -31.76 33.20
N GLU A 65 -8.51 -32.47 33.84
CA GLU A 65 -9.84 -31.95 34.16
C GLU A 65 -9.79 -30.88 35.25
N HIS A 66 -9.05 -31.12 36.34
CA HIS A 66 -8.85 -30.11 37.38
C HIS A 66 -8.18 -28.85 36.80
N ARG A 67 -7.19 -29.02 35.92
CA ARG A 67 -6.54 -27.92 35.21
C ARG A 67 -7.52 -27.12 34.37
N ARG A 68 -8.42 -27.78 33.64
CA ARG A 68 -9.47 -27.10 32.86
C ARG A 68 -10.40 -26.30 33.76
N ILE A 69 -10.90 -26.90 34.83
CA ILE A 69 -11.79 -26.24 35.80
C ILE A 69 -11.10 -25.02 36.43
N ARG A 70 -9.83 -25.15 36.84
CA ARG A 70 -9.06 -24.06 37.42
C ARG A 70 -8.86 -22.91 36.43
N LEU A 71 -8.49 -23.21 35.19
CA LEU A 71 -8.31 -22.19 34.14
C LEU A 71 -9.63 -21.51 33.78
N GLU A 72 -10.74 -22.25 33.74
CA GLU A 72 -12.06 -21.68 33.48
C GLU A 72 -12.51 -20.76 34.62
N LYS A 73 -12.35 -21.18 35.88
CA LYS A 73 -12.59 -20.31 37.05
C LYS A 73 -11.73 -19.06 37.02
N GLN A 74 -10.46 -19.18 36.64
CA GLN A 74 -9.56 -18.03 36.50
C GLN A 74 -10.04 -17.07 35.40
N LYS A 75 -10.40 -17.60 34.23
CA LYS A 75 -10.95 -16.82 33.11
C LYS A 75 -12.23 -16.08 33.49
N GLN A 76 -13.14 -16.73 34.22
CA GLN A 76 -14.38 -16.12 34.71
C GLN A 76 -14.10 -14.95 35.69
N ARG A 77 -13.18 -15.15 36.63
CA ARG A 77 -12.74 -14.07 37.54
C ARG A 77 -12.12 -12.90 36.76
N ASP A 78 -11.24 -13.19 35.81
CA ASP A 78 -10.60 -12.16 34.99
C ASP A 78 -11.62 -11.39 34.14
N GLN A 79 -12.61 -12.09 33.59
CA GLN A 79 -13.70 -11.48 32.83
C GLN A 79 -14.54 -10.56 33.71
N SER A 80 -14.95 -11.03 34.89
CA SER A 80 -15.71 -10.24 35.87
C SER A 80 -14.92 -9.01 36.33
N ASN A 81 -13.64 -9.16 36.63
CA ASN A 81 -12.76 -8.05 36.98
C ASN A 81 -12.63 -7.02 35.85
N ARG A 82 -12.58 -7.48 34.58
CA ARG A 82 -12.52 -6.60 33.40
C ARG A 82 -13.84 -5.90 33.11
N SER A 83 -14.99 -6.55 33.33
CA SER A 83 -16.29 -5.92 33.12
C SER A 83 -16.60 -4.85 34.16
N ASN A 84 -16.11 -5.03 35.38
CA ASN A 84 -16.28 -4.09 36.50
C ASN A 84 -15.11 -3.10 36.64
N GLU A 85 -14.21 -3.05 35.65
CA GLU A 85 -13.03 -2.19 35.67
C GLU A 85 -13.40 -0.73 35.44
N THR A 86 -12.93 0.18 36.30
CA THR A 86 -13.09 1.63 36.04
C THR A 86 -12.21 2.06 34.88
N ASN A 87 -12.59 3.14 34.19
CA ASN A 87 -11.80 3.66 33.06
C ASN A 87 -10.33 3.96 33.43
N GLU A 88 -10.07 4.43 34.65
CA GLU A 88 -8.71 4.72 35.10
C GLU A 88 -7.89 3.45 35.32
N LYS A 89 -8.45 2.45 36.00
CA LYS A 89 -7.81 1.13 36.15
C LYS A 89 -7.54 0.49 34.79
N ARG A 90 -8.49 0.61 33.85
CA ARG A 90 -8.34 0.14 32.47
C ARG A 90 -7.18 0.80 31.74
N LYS A 91 -7.04 2.13 31.86
CA LYS A 91 -5.90 2.85 31.27
C LYS A 91 -4.57 2.37 31.84
N ILE A 92 -4.45 2.30 33.16
CA ILE A 92 -3.24 1.83 33.83
C ILE A 92 -2.89 0.39 33.40
N ARG A 93 -3.87 -0.51 33.36
CA ARG A 93 -3.66 -1.90 32.92
C ARG A 93 -3.18 -1.97 31.47
N LEU A 94 -3.81 -1.22 30.56
CA LEU A 94 -3.42 -1.19 29.15
C LEU A 94 -2.03 -0.57 28.95
N GLU A 95 -1.69 0.47 29.72
CA GLU A 95 -0.38 1.09 29.69
C GLU A 95 0.71 0.11 30.17
N ASN A 96 0.48 -0.55 31.30
CA ASN A 96 1.38 -1.60 31.79
C ASN A 96 1.52 -2.76 30.78
N GLN A 97 0.45 -3.15 30.10
CA GLN A 97 0.48 -4.17 29.05
C GLN A 97 1.30 -3.70 27.83
N ASN A 98 1.16 -2.44 27.42
CA ASN A 98 1.93 -1.85 26.34
C ASN A 98 3.42 -1.78 26.68
N GLN A 99 3.77 -1.38 27.91
CA GLN A 99 5.15 -1.32 28.39
C GLN A 99 5.81 -2.70 28.41
N ARG A 100 5.12 -3.72 28.94
CA ARG A 100 5.60 -5.11 28.88
C ARG A 100 5.79 -5.56 27.44
N THR A 101 4.83 -5.28 26.56
CA THR A 101 4.94 -5.65 25.13
C THR A 101 6.13 -4.95 24.45
N LYS A 102 6.37 -3.68 24.77
CA LYS A 102 7.52 -2.92 24.25
C LYS A 102 8.82 -3.50 24.77
N SER A 103 8.90 -3.79 26.06
CA SER A 103 10.07 -4.44 26.67
C SER A 103 10.36 -5.79 26.02
N ASN A 104 9.34 -6.65 25.87
CA ASN A 104 9.51 -7.95 25.22
C ASN A 104 9.98 -7.81 23.75
N ARG A 105 9.49 -6.81 23.01
CA ARG A 105 9.95 -6.54 21.65
C ARG A 105 11.38 -5.99 21.57
N LEU A 106 11.87 -5.32 22.61
CA LEU A 106 13.23 -4.82 22.68
C LEU A 106 14.23 -5.95 22.93
N HIS A 107 13.82 -6.97 23.70
CA HIS A 107 14.64 -8.14 24.03
C HIS A 107 14.40 -9.33 23.08
N GLU A 108 13.60 -9.14 22.03
CA GLU A 108 13.30 -10.15 21.02
C GLU A 108 14.56 -10.48 20.21
N THR A 109 14.87 -11.77 20.07
CA THR A 109 15.94 -12.22 19.18
C THR A 109 15.58 -11.98 17.72
N SER A 110 16.59 -11.99 16.83
CA SER A 110 16.35 -11.82 15.40
C SER A 110 15.42 -12.89 14.81
N GLU A 111 15.49 -14.12 15.29
CA GLU A 111 14.64 -15.23 14.85
C GLU A 111 13.21 -15.11 15.38
N GLU A 112 13.02 -14.82 16.66
CA GLU A 112 11.68 -14.55 17.21
C GLU A 112 10.99 -13.40 16.47
N ARG A 113 11.76 -12.34 16.14
CA ARG A 113 11.26 -11.22 15.35
C ARG A 113 10.80 -11.64 13.96
N LYS A 114 11.53 -12.53 13.30
CA LYS A 114 11.14 -13.07 11.98
C LYS A 114 9.86 -13.89 12.10
N ILE A 115 9.77 -14.80 13.06
CA ILE A 115 8.58 -15.63 13.31
C ILE A 115 7.36 -14.74 13.56
N ARG A 116 7.46 -13.77 14.48
CA ARG A 116 6.37 -12.85 14.78
C ARG A 116 5.92 -12.02 13.57
N LEU A 117 6.86 -11.57 12.73
CA LEU A 117 6.53 -10.82 11.51
C LEU A 117 5.89 -11.70 10.45
N GLU A 118 6.34 -12.95 10.31
CA GLU A 118 5.76 -13.91 9.39
C GLU A 118 4.33 -14.29 9.81
N ASP A 119 4.10 -14.61 11.08
CA ASP A 119 2.76 -14.85 11.62
C ASP A 119 1.82 -13.67 11.38
N LYS A 120 2.32 -12.45 11.60
CA LYS A 120 1.56 -11.22 11.32
C LYS A 120 1.22 -11.12 9.83
N ASN A 121 2.17 -11.41 8.94
CA ASN A 121 1.95 -11.36 7.49
C ASN A 121 0.96 -12.43 7.04
N GLN A 122 1.05 -13.66 7.57
CA GLN A 122 0.12 -14.75 7.28
C GLN A 122 -1.29 -14.39 7.70
N ARG A 123 -1.48 -13.84 8.91
CA ARG A 123 -2.78 -13.35 9.37
C ARG A 123 -3.35 -12.26 8.46
N ILE A 124 -2.52 -11.30 8.04
CA ILE A 124 -2.94 -10.24 7.11
C ILE A 124 -3.34 -10.82 5.76
N LYS A 125 -2.57 -11.78 5.22
CA LYS A 125 -2.89 -12.46 3.96
C LYS A 125 -4.22 -13.21 4.07
N SER A 126 -4.39 -14.02 5.12
CA SER A 126 -5.64 -14.75 5.38
C SER A 126 -6.85 -13.81 5.47
N ASN A 127 -6.74 -12.73 6.25
CA ASN A 127 -7.81 -11.73 6.35
C ASN A 127 -8.12 -11.06 5.00
N ARG A 128 -7.11 -10.83 4.14
CA ARG A 128 -7.32 -10.24 2.80
C ARG A 128 -7.95 -11.21 1.81
N LEU A 129 -7.68 -12.51 1.94
CA LEU A 129 -8.29 -13.55 1.09
C LEU A 129 -9.76 -13.74 1.44
N ASN A 130 -10.11 -13.65 2.72
CA ASN A 130 -11.48 -13.79 3.22
C ASN A 130 -12.25 -12.45 3.28
N GLU A 131 -11.66 -11.37 2.77
CA GLU A 131 -12.26 -10.03 2.79
C GLU A 131 -13.46 -9.97 1.83
N THR A 132 -14.61 -9.48 2.32
CA THR A 132 -15.76 -9.22 1.45
C THR A 132 -15.47 -8.04 0.50
N ALA A 133 -16.25 -7.92 -0.59
CA ALA A 133 -16.06 -6.82 -1.53
C ALA A 133 -16.24 -5.43 -0.88
N GLU A 134 -17.18 -5.31 0.07
CA GLU A 134 -17.44 -4.07 0.80
C GLU A 134 -16.28 -3.72 1.75
N GLU A 135 -15.82 -4.68 2.55
CA GLU A 135 -14.66 -4.49 3.43
C GLU A 135 -13.42 -4.08 2.62
N ARG A 136 -13.22 -4.70 1.46
CA ARG A 136 -12.14 -4.35 0.53
C ARG A 136 -12.24 -2.92 0.04
N GLN A 137 -13.43 -2.47 -0.33
CA GLN A 137 -13.66 -1.08 -0.75
C GLN A 137 -13.40 -0.11 0.41
N ILE A 138 -13.89 -0.39 1.62
CA ILE A 138 -13.66 0.42 2.81
C ILE A 138 -12.16 0.51 3.12
N ARG A 139 -11.43 -0.61 3.10
CA ARG A 139 -9.99 -0.64 3.33
C ARG A 139 -9.23 0.17 2.28
N LEU A 140 -9.58 0.04 1.00
CA LEU A 140 -8.93 0.80 -0.08
C LEU A 140 -9.25 2.30 0.02
N LYS A 141 -10.48 2.68 0.37
CA LYS A 141 -10.87 4.07 0.62
C LYS A 141 -10.05 4.67 1.77
N LYS A 142 -10.00 3.99 2.92
CA LYS A 142 -9.16 4.41 4.06
C LYS A 142 -7.68 4.51 3.70
N ALA A 143 -7.15 3.57 2.91
CA ALA A 143 -5.76 3.61 2.45
C ALA A 143 -5.47 4.83 1.55
N LYS A 144 -6.41 5.21 0.68
CA LYS A 144 -6.31 6.42 -0.15
C LYS A 144 -6.34 7.69 0.71
N GLU A 145 -7.28 7.76 1.67
CA GLU A 145 -7.40 8.89 2.61
C GLU A 145 -6.12 9.07 3.45
N LEU A 146 -5.57 7.99 4.01
CA LEU A 146 -4.30 8.03 4.75
C LEU A 146 -3.13 8.49 3.87
N THR A 147 -3.09 8.03 2.61
CA THR A 147 -2.05 8.46 1.66
C THR A 147 -2.20 9.95 1.32
N GLN A 148 -3.42 10.43 1.14
CA GLN A 148 -3.70 11.82 0.85
C GLN A 148 -3.36 12.71 2.05
N SER A 149 -3.84 12.35 3.24
CA SER A 149 -3.52 13.06 4.49
C SER A 149 -2.00 13.09 4.74
N GLY A 150 -1.32 11.97 4.53
CA GLY A 150 0.14 11.90 4.58
C GLY A 150 0.79 12.92 3.64
N ARG A 151 0.35 12.97 2.38
CA ARG A 151 0.87 13.93 1.38
C ARG A 151 0.59 15.39 1.71
N MET A 152 -0.56 15.70 2.30
CA MET A 152 -0.90 17.07 2.72
C MET A 152 -0.03 17.54 3.89
N ASN A 153 0.41 16.60 4.74
CA ASN A 153 1.22 16.88 5.92
C ASN A 153 2.73 16.62 5.68
N GLU A 154 3.15 16.36 4.44
CA GLU A 154 4.57 16.17 4.09
C GLU A 154 5.33 17.49 4.27
N THR A 155 6.51 17.43 4.89
CA THR A 155 7.46 18.55 4.82
C THR A 155 8.05 18.65 3.40
N GLU A 156 8.58 19.82 3.01
CA GLU A 156 9.13 19.98 1.66
C GLU A 156 10.30 19.00 1.40
N GLU A 157 11.15 18.74 2.40
CA GLU A 157 12.19 17.73 2.30
C GLU A 157 11.64 16.32 2.03
N GLN A 158 10.61 15.90 2.77
CA GLN A 158 9.95 14.61 2.57
C GLN A 158 9.33 14.51 1.18
N ARG A 159 8.74 15.61 0.70
CA ARG A 159 8.16 15.73 -0.64
C ARG A 159 9.22 15.56 -1.71
N GLN A 160 10.37 16.23 -1.59
CA GLN A 160 11.49 16.09 -2.54
C GLN A 160 12.04 14.66 -2.55
N ILE A 161 12.27 14.06 -1.39
CA ILE A 161 12.71 12.65 -1.28
C ILE A 161 11.70 11.71 -1.95
N ARG A 162 10.40 11.92 -1.75
CA ARG A 162 9.36 11.10 -2.39
C ARG A 162 9.37 11.24 -3.91
N LEU A 163 9.49 12.47 -4.42
CA LEU A 163 9.54 12.74 -5.86
C LEU A 163 10.81 12.17 -6.49
N GLU A 164 11.95 12.28 -5.84
CA GLU A 164 13.21 11.67 -6.30
C GLU A 164 13.09 10.15 -6.36
N LYS A 165 12.57 9.52 -5.31
CA LYS A 165 12.28 8.06 -5.30
C LYS A 165 11.30 7.67 -6.41
N GLN A 166 10.32 8.52 -6.73
CA GLN A 166 9.39 8.27 -7.84
C GLN A 166 10.10 8.38 -9.20
N ARG A 167 10.97 9.38 -9.39
CA ARG A 167 11.79 9.53 -10.61
C ARG A 167 12.71 8.33 -10.81
N LYS A 168 13.47 7.92 -9.78
CA LYS A 168 14.36 6.74 -9.82
C LYS A 168 13.60 5.47 -10.16
N ARG A 169 12.46 5.21 -9.52
CA ARG A 169 11.59 4.05 -9.86
C ARG A 169 11.10 4.10 -11.30
N SER A 170 10.68 5.28 -11.78
CA SER A 170 10.19 5.43 -13.15
C SER A 170 11.31 5.19 -14.18
N GLN A 171 12.52 5.68 -13.92
CA GLN A 171 13.69 5.44 -14.77
C GLN A 171 14.07 3.95 -14.78
N ALA A 172 14.14 3.30 -13.61
CA ALA A 172 14.42 1.88 -13.50
C ALA A 172 13.38 1.03 -14.26
N ASN A 173 12.09 1.36 -14.14
CA ASN A 173 11.02 0.68 -14.88
C ASN A 173 11.16 0.86 -16.40
N ARG A 174 11.54 2.05 -16.87
CA ARG A 174 11.79 2.31 -18.30
C ARG A 174 12.98 1.50 -18.79
N ALA A 175 14.10 1.49 -18.05
CA ALA A 175 15.28 0.72 -18.38
C ALA A 175 14.96 -0.80 -18.43
N LYS A 176 14.25 -1.32 -17.44
CA LYS A 176 13.80 -2.72 -17.42
C LYS A 176 12.97 -3.08 -18.64
N LYS A 177 12.01 -2.22 -19.01
CA LYS A 177 11.15 -2.44 -20.18
C LYS A 177 11.94 -2.43 -21.50
N LEU A 178 12.99 -1.60 -21.59
CA LEU A 178 13.89 -1.60 -22.76
C LEU A 178 14.70 -2.89 -22.85
N VAL A 179 15.21 -3.38 -21.72
CA VAL A 179 15.92 -4.66 -21.66
C VAL A 179 14.98 -5.80 -22.07
N GLU A 180 13.79 -5.89 -21.47
CA GLU A 180 12.78 -6.91 -21.80
C GLU A 180 12.37 -6.87 -23.29
N LYS A 181 12.26 -5.68 -23.89
CA LYS A 181 11.98 -5.54 -25.32
C LYS A 181 13.16 -6.03 -26.18
N SER A 182 14.39 -5.70 -25.78
CA SER A 182 15.60 -6.12 -26.50
C SER A 182 15.80 -7.65 -26.44
N THR A 183 15.53 -8.28 -25.29
CA THR A 183 15.62 -9.74 -25.13
C THR A 183 14.52 -10.45 -25.91
N SER A 184 13.29 -9.93 -25.88
CA SER A 184 12.18 -10.48 -26.67
C SER A 184 12.44 -10.38 -28.17
N ASN A 185 13.01 -9.27 -28.64
CA ASN A 185 13.37 -9.11 -30.06
C ASN A 185 14.49 -10.09 -30.47
N LYS A 186 15.53 -10.27 -29.65
CA LYS A 186 16.61 -11.24 -29.92
C LYS A 186 16.09 -12.68 -30.01
N LEU A 187 15.21 -13.08 -29.09
CA LEU A 187 14.56 -14.40 -29.10
C LEU A 187 13.71 -14.60 -30.36
N ASN A 188 12.97 -13.58 -30.79
CA ASN A 188 12.16 -13.63 -31.99
C ASN A 188 13.03 -13.73 -33.27
N THR A 189 14.12 -12.95 -33.36
CA THR A 189 15.08 -13.07 -34.47
C THR A 189 15.75 -14.44 -34.51
N GLN A 190 16.09 -15.02 -33.35
CA GLN A 190 16.65 -16.35 -33.28
C GLN A 190 15.66 -17.42 -33.77
N GLN A 191 14.38 -17.32 -33.37
CA GLN A 191 13.33 -18.21 -33.85
C GLN A 191 13.09 -18.10 -35.36
N GLN A 192 13.05 -16.87 -35.92
CA GLN A 192 12.91 -16.68 -37.36
C GLN A 192 14.09 -17.22 -38.16
N ASN A 193 15.32 -17.09 -37.64
CA ASN A 193 16.50 -17.67 -38.26
C ASN A 193 16.49 -19.20 -38.22
N SER A 194 16.01 -19.81 -37.12
CA SER A 194 15.81 -21.27 -37.04
C SER A 194 14.73 -21.77 -38.00
N SER A 195 13.64 -21.01 -38.20
CA SER A 195 12.59 -21.35 -39.17
C SER A 195 13.05 -21.21 -40.63
N ASN A 196 13.91 -20.23 -40.92
CA ASN A 196 14.45 -20.04 -42.27
C ASN A 196 15.52 -21.10 -42.64
N GLN A 197 16.27 -21.64 -41.69
CA GLN A 197 17.22 -22.74 -41.95
C GLN A 197 16.53 -24.06 -42.29
N LEU A 198 15.29 -24.29 -41.84
CA LEU A 198 14.52 -25.50 -42.17
C LEU A 198 13.86 -25.45 -43.56
N ASN A 199 13.89 -24.30 -44.24
CA ASN A 199 13.33 -24.13 -45.59
C ASN A 199 14.41 -24.04 -46.69
N ALA A 200 15.68 -24.24 -46.36
CA ALA A 200 16.81 -24.08 -47.28
C ALA A 200 17.47 -25.43 -47.68
N THR A 201 16.69 -26.49 -47.83
CA THR A 201 17.21 -27.78 -48.34
C THR A 201 16.30 -28.36 -49.42
N GLU A 202 16.43 -27.82 -50.62
CA GLU A 202 16.08 -28.44 -51.91
C GLU A 202 17.23 -28.11 -52.86
N PRO A 203 17.93 -29.09 -53.47
CA PRO A 203 19.01 -28.81 -54.41
C PRO A 203 18.47 -28.85 -55.84
N ASN A 204 18.61 -27.76 -56.61
CA ASN A 204 18.66 -27.89 -58.06
C ASN A 204 19.34 -26.70 -58.77
N ALA A 205 20.48 -27.03 -59.39
CA ALA A 205 21.00 -26.66 -60.70
C ALA A 205 20.93 -25.20 -61.25
N SER A 206 22.13 -24.72 -61.60
CA SER A 206 22.50 -24.03 -62.86
C SER A 206 21.85 -22.69 -63.23
N CYS A 207 22.67 -21.64 -63.36
CA CYS A 207 22.91 -20.90 -64.61
C CYS A 207 23.80 -19.67 -64.35
N ASP A 208 24.75 -19.44 -65.26
CA ASP A 208 25.62 -18.26 -65.36
C ASP A 208 24.87 -16.95 -65.63
N THR A 209 25.60 -15.86 -65.31
CA THR A 209 25.70 -14.55 -66.00
C THR A 209 25.35 -13.28 -65.20
N GLN A 210 26.38 -12.43 -65.13
CA GLN A 210 26.39 -10.97 -65.30
C GLN A 210 25.55 -10.08 -64.37
N GLY A 211 26.26 -9.14 -63.74
CA GLY A 211 25.87 -7.73 -63.82
C GLY A 211 25.67 -6.98 -62.51
N MET A 212 26.54 -6.00 -62.31
CA MET A 212 26.25 -4.63 -61.85
C MET A 212 26.18 -4.30 -60.34
N HIS A 213 27.24 -3.59 -59.94
CA HIS A 213 27.31 -2.35 -59.14
C HIS A 213 27.06 -2.35 -57.63
N ASP A 214 28.19 -2.19 -56.91
CA ASP A 214 28.56 -1.04 -56.05
C ASP A 214 27.46 -0.32 -55.25
N PHE A 215 27.63 -0.26 -53.92
CA PHE A 215 27.83 0.99 -53.18
C PHE A 215 28.22 0.68 -51.72
N THR A 216 29.53 0.58 -51.46
CA THR A 216 30.09 0.82 -50.12
C THR A 216 31.17 1.87 -50.25
N ASN A 217 30.87 3.11 -49.84
CA ASN A 217 31.89 4.13 -49.61
C ASN A 217 31.69 4.73 -48.22
N ASN A 218 32.53 4.27 -47.29
CA ASN A 218 33.05 5.08 -46.20
C ASN A 218 34.26 5.82 -46.77
N GLU A 219 34.29 7.15 -46.68
CA GLU A 219 35.47 7.92 -46.25
C GLU A 219 35.18 9.43 -46.20
N ASP A 220 35.54 10.01 -45.06
CA ASP A 220 36.17 11.31 -44.85
C ASP A 220 35.87 12.50 -45.78
N ILE A 221 35.14 13.47 -45.22
CA ILE A 221 35.34 14.89 -45.55
C ILE A 221 35.72 15.62 -44.26
N THR A 222 37.02 15.85 -44.10
CA THR A 222 37.55 16.86 -43.18
C THR A 222 37.70 18.20 -43.91
N LYS A 223 37.31 19.27 -43.22
CA LYS A 223 37.70 20.68 -43.40
C LYS A 223 37.13 21.45 -44.61
N LYS A 224 36.06 22.21 -44.37
CA LYS A 224 36.05 23.68 -44.20
C LYS A 224 34.61 24.20 -44.31
N ASN A 225 34.05 24.69 -43.20
CA ASN A 225 33.58 26.08 -43.09
C ASN A 225 33.12 26.38 -41.66
N LYS A 226 33.92 27.22 -41.00
CA LYS A 226 33.57 27.95 -39.79
C LYS A 226 32.57 29.04 -40.17
N THR A 227 31.31 28.86 -39.81
CA THR A 227 30.37 29.95 -39.54
C THR A 227 29.37 29.48 -38.48
N SER A 228 29.54 30.01 -37.27
CA SER A 228 28.48 30.26 -36.28
C SER A 228 27.57 29.10 -35.87
N ILE A 229 28.10 28.22 -35.01
CA ILE A 229 27.30 27.33 -34.15
C ILE A 229 26.67 28.19 -33.04
N SER A 230 25.56 28.85 -33.36
CA SER A 230 24.70 29.52 -32.38
C SER A 230 23.25 29.43 -32.86
N SER A 231 22.63 28.29 -32.59
CA SER A 231 21.17 28.03 -32.49
C SER A 231 20.86 26.57 -32.81
N LEU A 232 21.28 25.63 -31.97
CA LEU A 232 20.85 24.22 -32.09
C LEU A 232 19.47 24.01 -31.46
N TRP A 233 18.49 24.81 -31.87
CA TRP A 233 17.08 24.56 -31.62
C TRP A 233 16.46 24.09 -32.94
N PRO A 234 15.83 22.90 -33.00
CA PRO A 234 15.15 22.47 -34.20
C PRO A 234 14.10 23.51 -34.59
N GLU A 235 14.03 23.83 -35.88
CA GLU A 235 13.09 24.81 -36.43
C GLU A 235 11.67 24.55 -35.91
N SER A 236 10.94 25.64 -35.64
CA SER A 236 9.58 25.54 -35.15
C SER A 236 8.74 24.77 -36.18
N ILE A 237 8.21 23.62 -35.75
CA ILE A 237 7.30 22.80 -36.58
C ILE A 237 6.20 23.71 -37.14
N SER A 238 6.01 23.66 -38.46
CA SER A 238 5.05 24.52 -39.14
C SER A 238 3.64 24.34 -38.56
N ARG A 239 2.89 25.45 -38.51
CA ARG A 239 1.56 25.51 -37.90
C ARG A 239 0.61 24.48 -38.52
N ASN A 240 0.66 24.34 -39.84
CA ASN A 240 -0.17 23.39 -40.58
C ASN A 240 0.10 21.93 -40.16
N LEU A 241 1.36 21.57 -39.91
CA LEU A 241 1.72 20.20 -39.50
C LEU A 241 1.25 19.89 -38.07
N LYS A 242 1.26 20.90 -37.19
CA LYS A 242 0.68 20.79 -35.84
C LYS A 242 -0.83 20.63 -35.89
N GLU A 243 -1.50 21.43 -36.73
CA GLU A 243 -2.96 21.38 -36.91
C GLU A 243 -3.38 20.03 -37.49
N ASP A 244 -2.69 19.51 -38.51
CA ASP A 244 -2.93 18.19 -39.08
C ASP A 244 -2.72 17.05 -38.06
N CYS A 245 -1.65 17.13 -37.26
CA CYS A 245 -1.38 16.13 -36.23
C CYS A 245 -2.43 16.16 -35.12
N LEU A 246 -2.87 17.36 -34.72
CA LEU A 246 -3.93 17.54 -33.73
C LEU A 246 -5.27 17.03 -34.27
N GLN A 247 -5.61 17.34 -35.52
CA GLN A 247 -6.84 16.87 -36.15
C GLN A 247 -6.85 15.34 -36.27
N LYS A 248 -5.74 14.71 -36.69
CA LYS A 248 -5.59 13.25 -36.71
C LYS A 248 -5.69 12.64 -35.30
N PHE A 249 -5.15 13.32 -34.29
CA PHE A 249 -5.25 12.87 -32.90
C PHE A 249 -6.70 12.94 -32.39
N LEU A 250 -7.37 14.07 -32.59
CA LEU A 250 -8.77 14.27 -32.19
C LEU A 250 -9.70 13.30 -32.92
N GLN A 251 -9.45 13.02 -34.21
CA GLN A 251 -10.21 12.02 -34.96
C GLN A 251 -10.04 10.61 -34.36
N LYS A 252 -8.81 10.21 -34.02
CA LYS A 252 -8.51 8.92 -33.38
C LYS A 252 -9.06 8.81 -31.96
N MET A 253 -9.17 9.92 -31.25
CA MET A 253 -9.67 9.99 -29.87
C MET A 253 -11.16 10.35 -29.79
N SER A 254 -11.84 10.52 -30.92
CA SER A 254 -13.27 10.80 -30.95
C SER A 254 -14.05 9.62 -30.36
N MET A 255 -15.12 9.90 -29.61
CA MET A 255 -15.97 8.86 -29.02
C MET A 255 -16.59 7.93 -30.08
N ALA A 256 -16.79 8.43 -31.30
CA ALA A 256 -17.19 7.62 -32.44
C ALA A 256 -16.11 6.61 -32.84
N ALA A 257 -14.85 7.05 -32.91
CA ALA A 257 -13.71 6.18 -33.19
C ALA A 257 -13.53 5.12 -32.11
N LEU A 258 -13.62 5.51 -30.83
CA LEU A 258 -13.40 4.62 -29.67
C LEU A 258 -14.62 3.78 -29.27
N SER A 259 -15.73 3.89 -30.01
CA SER A 259 -16.95 3.14 -29.71
C SER A 259 -16.72 1.63 -29.87
N GLU A 260 -17.00 0.88 -28.81
CA GLU A 260 -17.07 -0.58 -28.86
C GLU A 260 -18.48 -0.98 -29.24
N ALA A 261 -18.62 -1.86 -30.23
CA ALA A 261 -19.86 -2.50 -30.57
C ALA A 261 -19.79 -3.98 -30.17
N THR A 262 -20.86 -4.47 -29.55
CA THR A 262 -21.05 -5.89 -29.25
C THR A 262 -21.65 -6.59 -30.47
N CYS A 263 -21.01 -7.67 -30.91
CA CYS A 263 -21.61 -8.53 -31.93
C CYS A 263 -22.87 -9.20 -31.36
N ALA A 264 -24.03 -8.98 -32.00
CA ALA A 264 -25.29 -9.58 -31.55
C ALA A 264 -25.31 -11.12 -31.63
N VAL A 265 -24.45 -11.72 -32.46
CA VAL A 265 -24.40 -13.18 -32.69
C VAL A 265 -23.47 -13.88 -31.71
N CYS A 266 -22.24 -13.36 -31.51
CA CYS A 266 -21.24 -14.01 -30.65
C CYS A 266 -20.94 -13.27 -29.34
N ASN A 267 -21.61 -12.15 -29.07
CA ASN A 267 -21.45 -11.29 -27.89
C ASN A 267 -20.01 -10.80 -27.64
N VAL A 268 -19.16 -10.83 -28.67
CA VAL A 268 -17.78 -10.31 -28.60
C VAL A 268 -17.81 -8.80 -28.79
N ARG A 269 -17.15 -8.08 -27.87
CA ARG A 269 -16.92 -6.63 -27.99
C ARG A 269 -15.79 -6.38 -28.97
N THR A 270 -16.08 -5.58 -30.00
CA THR A 270 -15.08 -5.19 -30.99
C THR A 270 -15.17 -3.70 -31.27
N HIS A 271 -14.02 -3.10 -31.53
CA HIS A 271 -13.94 -1.69 -31.90
C HIS A 271 -14.60 -1.48 -33.26
N THR A 272 -15.48 -0.48 -33.38
CA THR A 272 -16.29 -0.25 -34.59
C THR A 272 -15.45 -0.11 -35.87
N GLN A 273 -14.23 0.42 -35.78
CA GLN A 273 -13.29 0.52 -36.91
C GLN A 273 -12.87 -0.83 -37.52
N LYS A 274 -13.01 -1.95 -36.80
CA LYS A 274 -12.66 -3.29 -37.28
C LYS A 274 -13.86 -4.08 -37.79
N LEU A 275 -15.07 -3.53 -37.69
CA LEU A 275 -16.29 -4.19 -38.14
C LEU A 275 -16.48 -3.97 -39.65
N LYS A 276 -16.37 -5.05 -40.42
CA LYS A 276 -16.89 -5.07 -41.79
C LYS A 276 -18.40 -5.29 -41.71
N LYS A 277 -19.18 -4.30 -42.17
CA LYS A 277 -20.63 -4.45 -42.31
C LYS A 277 -20.90 -5.55 -43.34
N LEU A 278 -21.42 -6.69 -42.90
CA LEU A 278 -21.88 -7.75 -43.78
C LEU A 278 -23.39 -7.61 -43.97
N PRO A 279 -23.89 -7.52 -45.23
CA PRO A 279 -25.32 -7.52 -45.47
C PRO A 279 -25.89 -8.88 -45.03
N VAL A 280 -27.06 -8.83 -44.39
CA VAL A 280 -27.76 -9.98 -43.81
C VAL A 280 -27.98 -11.11 -44.84
N SER A 281 -28.12 -10.76 -46.12
CA SER A 281 -28.24 -11.71 -47.24
C SER A 281 -27.03 -12.61 -47.47
N LYS A 282 -25.84 -12.26 -46.95
CA LYS A 282 -24.60 -13.04 -47.08
C LYS A 282 -24.34 -14.01 -45.92
N ILE A 283 -25.25 -14.08 -44.94
CA ILE A 283 -25.11 -15.01 -43.80
C ILE A 283 -25.56 -16.41 -44.27
N PRO A 284 -24.67 -17.42 -44.29
CA PRO A 284 -25.04 -18.79 -44.62
C PRO A 284 -26.10 -19.31 -43.63
N HIS A 285 -27.08 -20.05 -44.14
CA HIS A 285 -28.14 -20.65 -43.31
C HIS A 285 -29.01 -19.66 -42.50
N ILE A 286 -29.18 -18.43 -42.98
CA ILE A 286 -30.04 -17.42 -42.33
C ILE A 286 -31.48 -17.92 -42.05
N HIS A 287 -31.99 -18.85 -42.87
CA HIS A 287 -33.30 -19.48 -42.70
C HIS A 287 -33.44 -20.33 -41.42
N LEU A 288 -32.33 -20.68 -40.76
CA LEU A 288 -32.33 -21.35 -39.45
C LEU A 288 -32.48 -20.36 -38.29
N LEU A 289 -32.17 -19.08 -38.50
CA LEU A 289 -32.43 -17.99 -37.55
C LEU A 289 -33.90 -17.54 -37.69
N LYS A 290 -34.84 -18.45 -37.45
CA LYS A 290 -36.25 -18.06 -37.32
C LYS A 290 -36.43 -17.35 -35.98
N VAL A 291 -36.66 -16.04 -36.04
CA VAL A 291 -37.16 -15.30 -34.87
C VAL A 291 -38.53 -15.89 -34.51
N PRO A 292 -38.70 -16.45 -33.29
CA PRO A 292 -39.99 -16.93 -32.83
C PRO A 292 -41.06 -15.85 -32.99
N ASP A 293 -42.26 -16.22 -33.43
CA ASP A 293 -43.30 -15.23 -33.77
C ASP A 293 -43.66 -14.33 -32.57
N ALA A 294 -43.54 -14.84 -31.34
CA ALA A 294 -43.69 -14.08 -30.10
C ALA A 294 -42.71 -12.90 -29.94
N LEU A 295 -41.53 -12.95 -30.59
CA LEU A 295 -40.53 -11.87 -30.57
C LEU A 295 -40.68 -10.89 -31.73
N LYS A 296 -41.44 -11.23 -32.79
CA LYS A 296 -41.68 -10.31 -33.91
C LYS A 296 -42.52 -9.10 -33.49
N ASP A 297 -43.46 -9.30 -32.58
CA ASP A 297 -44.32 -8.23 -32.08
C ASP A 297 -43.55 -7.24 -31.17
N PHE A 298 -42.55 -7.75 -30.43
CA PHE A 298 -41.64 -6.94 -29.62
C PHE A 298 -40.64 -6.11 -30.45
N ILE A 299 -40.20 -6.63 -31.60
CA ILE A 299 -39.28 -5.90 -32.47
C ILE A 299 -40.00 -4.75 -33.21
N LYS A 300 -41.26 -4.93 -33.59
CA LYS A 300 -42.07 -3.86 -34.20
C LYS A 300 -42.28 -2.67 -33.27
N THR A 301 -42.59 -2.91 -32.00
CA THR A 301 -42.77 -1.84 -31.00
C THR A 301 -41.47 -1.10 -30.67
N SER A 302 -40.34 -1.79 -30.69
CA SER A 302 -39.03 -1.21 -30.41
C SER A 302 -38.51 -0.31 -31.56
N GLN A 303 -38.88 -0.60 -32.81
CA GLN A 303 -38.48 0.22 -33.96
C GLN A 303 -39.27 1.53 -34.05
N THR A 304 -40.53 1.57 -33.60
CA THR A 304 -41.31 2.82 -33.53
C THR A 304 -40.79 3.80 -32.47
N SER A 305 -40.20 3.32 -31.37
CA SER A 305 -39.62 4.18 -30.32
C SER A 305 -38.21 4.70 -30.65
N ALA A 306 -37.48 4.07 -31.58
CA ALA A 306 -36.11 4.45 -31.93
C ALA A 306 -36.03 5.53 -33.04
N VAL A 307 -37.15 5.86 -33.70
CA VAL A 307 -37.20 6.83 -34.81
C VAL A 307 -37.55 8.26 -34.36
N GLN A 308 -37.91 8.48 -33.09
CA GLN A 308 -38.28 9.82 -32.58
C GLN A 308 -37.12 10.66 -31.98
N TYR A 309 -35.86 10.24 -32.11
CA TYR A 309 -34.70 11.01 -31.63
C TYR A 309 -33.69 11.37 -32.72
N ALA A 310 -34.17 11.62 -33.94
CA ALA A 310 -33.41 12.32 -34.97
C ALA A 310 -34.15 13.61 -35.32
N ASP A 311 -33.44 14.73 -35.24
CA ASP A 311 -33.85 16.11 -35.55
C ASP A 311 -34.74 16.84 -34.54
N GLU A 312 -34.15 17.26 -33.41
CA GLU A 312 -34.49 18.55 -32.83
C GLU A 312 -33.22 19.38 -32.57
N HIS A 313 -33.19 20.55 -33.18
CA HIS A 313 -32.14 21.56 -33.11
C HIS A 313 -31.92 22.04 -31.66
N ILE A 314 -30.67 21.98 -31.19
CA ILE A 314 -30.27 22.64 -29.94
C ILE A 314 -30.19 24.15 -30.20
N GLY A 315 -31.27 24.86 -29.89
CA GLY A 315 -31.27 26.30 -29.68
C GLY A 315 -30.74 26.61 -28.28
N ILE A 316 -29.59 27.29 -28.21
CA ILE A 316 -29.06 27.84 -26.96
C ILE A 316 -29.92 29.06 -26.61
N SER A 317 -30.68 28.99 -25.50
CA SER A 317 -31.27 30.14 -24.84
C SER A 317 -30.68 30.24 -23.44
N GLU A 318 -29.91 31.29 -23.23
CA GLU A 318 -29.55 31.81 -21.92
C GLU A 318 -30.84 32.14 -21.16
N ASN A 319 -30.96 31.68 -19.90
CA ASN A 319 -31.51 32.47 -18.80
C ASN A 319 -31.44 31.69 -17.48
N GLU A 320 -31.01 32.43 -16.46
CA GLU A 320 -30.81 32.05 -15.06
C GLU A 320 -32.12 31.58 -14.41
N SER A 321 -32.06 30.52 -13.59
CA SER A 321 -32.93 30.38 -12.41
C SER A 321 -32.50 29.23 -11.49
N VAL A 322 -31.87 29.65 -10.39
CA VAL A 322 -31.99 29.15 -9.00
C VAL A 322 -32.67 27.78 -8.81
N ILE A 323 -31.86 26.75 -8.50
CA ILE A 323 -32.34 25.46 -8.00
C ILE A 323 -32.46 25.55 -6.47
N GLN A 324 -33.68 25.70 -5.96
CA GLN A 324 -34.00 25.43 -4.55
C GLN A 324 -34.30 23.93 -4.39
N MET A 325 -33.55 23.27 -3.50
CA MET A 325 -33.81 21.90 -3.09
C MET A 325 -34.84 21.85 -1.96
N THR A 326 -35.97 21.19 -2.18
CA THR A 326 -36.91 20.78 -1.12
C THR A 326 -36.82 19.27 -0.91
N ARG A 327 -36.60 18.86 0.35
CA ARG A 327 -36.62 17.46 0.81
C ARG A 327 -38.06 16.99 1.01
N PRO A 328 -38.41 15.73 0.69
CA PRO A 328 -39.65 15.13 1.16
C PRO A 328 -39.48 14.59 2.59
N THR A 329 -40.42 14.98 3.45
CA THR A 329 -40.66 14.46 4.80
C THR A 329 -41.18 13.02 4.74
N GLN A 330 -40.64 12.15 5.60
CA GLN A 330 -41.14 10.80 5.81
C GLN A 330 -42.42 10.85 6.64
N SER A 331 -43.49 10.27 6.10
CA SER A 331 -44.73 9.94 6.78
C SER A 331 -44.59 8.58 7.48
N SER A 332 -44.80 8.62 8.78
CA SER A 332 -44.98 7.47 9.68
C SER A 332 -46.33 6.79 9.45
N LEU A 333 -46.29 5.47 9.28
CA LEU A 333 -47.30 4.51 9.75
C LEU A 333 -46.58 3.26 10.24
#